data_AF-A0A8S0YTX8-F1
#
_entry.id   AF-A0A8S0YTX8-F1
#
_cell.length_a   1.000
_cell.length_b   1.000
_cell.length_c   1.000
_cell.angle_alpha   90.00
_cell.angle_beta   90.00
_cell.angle_gamma   90.00
#
_symmetry.space_group_name_H-M   'P 1'
#
loop_
_entity.id
_entity.type
_entity.pdbx_description
1 polymer ?
#
loop_
_entity_poly.entity_id
_entity_poly.type
_entity_poly.pdbx_seq_one_letter_code
_entity_poly.pdbx_strand_id
1 'polypeptide(L)' 'CTCIRFTSTYGKERGIFSSPDYPRPYPSHIDCLLYTFVAAPHEIVELVFTDFEIHKEHVE' A
#
# COMPACT_ATOMS: atom_id res chain seq x y z
N CYS A 1 -7.16 4.03 -13.00
CA CYS A 1 -6.34 3.76 -11.80
C CYS A 1 -6.85 4.58 -10.64
N THR A 2 -7.25 3.95 -9.54
CA THR A 2 -7.51 4.64 -8.26
C THR A 2 -6.18 4.93 -7.60
N CYS A 3 -5.95 6.18 -7.18
CA CYS A 3 -4.70 6.58 -6.54
C CYS A 3 -4.94 6.86 -5.06
N ILE A 4 -4.25 6.12 -4.20
CA ILE A 4 -4.25 6.32 -2.74
C ILE A 4 -2.93 6.95 -2.36
N ARG A 5 -2.99 8.18 -1.85
CA ARG A 5 -1.80 8.99 -1.55
C ARG A 5 -1.61 9.19 -0.05
N PHE A 6 -0.43 8.81 0.44
CA PHE A 6 0.00 8.98 1.84
C PHE A 6 1.12 10.02 1.88
N THR A 7 0.89 11.17 2.52
CA THR A 7 1.84 12.31 2.50
C THR A 7 2.32 12.78 3.86
N SER A 8 1.62 12.41 4.92
CA SER A 8 1.99 12.72 6.30
C SER A 8 1.22 11.77 7.21
N THR A 9 1.84 11.37 8.30
CA THR A 9 1.25 10.56 9.36
C THR A 9 0.31 11.38 10.27
N TYR A 10 0.02 12.65 9.94
CA TYR A 10 -0.82 13.57 10.73
C TYR A 10 -0.37 13.65 12.20
N GLY A 11 0.94 13.78 12.43
CA GLY A 11 1.53 13.86 13.77
C GLY A 11 1.74 12.51 14.47
N LYS A 12 1.53 11.39 13.79
CA LYS A 12 1.89 10.05 14.30
C LYS A 12 3.32 9.67 13.88
N GLU A 13 3.95 8.75 14.60
CA GLU A 13 5.29 8.27 14.22
C GLU A 13 5.28 7.44 12.92
N ARG A 14 4.21 6.68 12.68
CA ARG A 14 4.06 5.80 11.50
C ARG A 14 2.59 5.73 11.04
N GLY A 15 2.39 5.41 9.76
CA GLY A 15 1.09 5.11 9.17
C GLY A 15 0.91 3.60 8.91
N ILE A 16 -0.31 3.19 8.61
CA ILE A 16 -0.64 1.81 8.21
C ILE A 16 -1.31 1.87 6.84
N PHE A 17 -0.93 0.99 5.94
CA PHE A 17 -1.63 0.74 4.69
C PHE A 17 -1.91 -0.77 4.57
N SER A 18 -2.97 -1.11 3.85
CA SER A 18 -3.35 -2.49 3.59
C SER A 18 -3.90 -2.63 2.18
N SER A 19 -3.89 -3.85 1.66
CA SER A 19 -4.69 -4.21 0.50
C SER A 19 -6.18 -3.96 0.77
N PRO A 20 -7.01 -3.78 -0.26
CA PRO A 20 -8.46 -3.77 -0.09
C PRO A 20 -8.89 -5.06 0.62
N ASP A 21 -9.85 -4.92 1.54
CA ASP A 21 -10.43 -6.02 2.32
C ASP A 21 -9.53 -6.74 3.33
N TYR A 22 -8.25 -6.37 3.47
CA TYR A 22 -7.38 -6.92 4.51
C TYR A 22 -8.08 -6.92 5.90
N PRO A 23 -8.07 -8.03 6.65
CA PRO A 23 -7.25 -9.24 6.48
C PRO A 23 -7.82 -10.31 5.55
N ARG A 24 -8.93 -10.04 4.84
CA ARG A 24 -9.44 -10.96 3.81
C ARG A 24 -8.63 -10.82 2.52
N PRO A 25 -8.67 -11.82 1.62
CA PRO A 25 -8.07 -11.72 0.28
C PRO A 25 -8.57 -10.48 -0.47
N TYR A 26 -7.67 -9.85 -1.22
CA TYR A 26 -8.01 -8.70 -2.04
C TYR A 26 -8.93 -9.11 -3.21
N PRO A 27 -9.79 -8.22 -3.71
CA PRO A 27 -10.67 -8.51 -4.85
C PRO A 27 -9.91 -8.95 -6.10
N SER A 28 -10.43 -9.94 -6.83
CA SER A 28 -9.84 -10.45 -8.07
C SER A 28 -9.87 -9.44 -9.23
N HIS A 29 -10.78 -8.47 -9.20
CA HIS A 29 -11.02 -7.51 -10.29
C HIS A 29 -10.51 -6.10 -9.92
N ILE A 30 -9.25 -6.01 -9.48
CA ILE A 30 -8.59 -4.72 -9.31
C ILE A 30 -8.05 -4.29 -10.68
N ASP A 31 -8.82 -3.44 -11.39
CA ASP A 31 -8.40 -2.91 -12.70
C ASP A 31 -7.08 -2.15 -12.60
N CYS A 32 -6.94 -1.26 -11.60
CA CYS A 32 -5.71 -0.56 -11.28
C CYS A 32 -5.82 0.21 -9.96
N LEU A 33 -4.99 -0.14 -8.97
CA LEU A 33 -4.84 0.54 -7.68
C LEU A 33 -3.39 0.96 -7.48
N LEU A 34 -3.15 2.26 -7.29
CA LEU A 34 -1.81 2.82 -7.12
C LEU A 34 -1.66 3.42 -5.73
N TYR A 35 -0.69 2.92 -4.97
CA TYR A 35 -0.30 3.50 -3.69
C TYR A 35 0.88 4.43 -3.90
N THR A 36 0.75 5.69 -3.49
CA THR A 36 1.81 6.70 -3.58
C THR A 36 2.15 7.21 -2.18
N PHE A 37 3.41 7.00 -1.78
CA PHE A 37 3.95 7.48 -0.51
C PHE A 37 4.87 8.66 -0.76
N VAL A 38 4.62 9.78 -0.10
CA VAL A 38 5.36 11.03 -0.27
C VAL A 38 5.84 11.50 1.09
N ALA A 39 7.15 11.53 1.29
CA ALA A 39 7.78 12.09 2.48
C ALA A 39 7.74 13.64 2.46
N ALA A 40 7.76 14.28 3.63
CA ALA A 40 8.00 15.71 3.71
C ALA A 40 9.48 16.04 3.35
N PRO A 41 9.80 17.31 3.09
CA PRO A 41 11.20 17.71 2.93
C PRO A 41 12.05 17.25 4.13
N HIS A 42 13.20 16.65 3.84
CA HIS A 42 14.13 16.07 4.82
C HIS A 42 13.67 14.80 5.55
N GLU A 43 12.58 14.16 5.09
CA GLU A 43 12.15 12.84 5.56
C GLU A 43 12.42 11.76 4.50
N ILE A 44 12.39 10.50 4.91
CA ILE A 44 12.50 9.32 4.03
C ILE A 44 11.25 8.46 4.25
N VAL A 45 10.70 7.90 3.16
CA VAL A 45 9.64 6.90 3.25
C VAL A 45 10.27 5.54 3.56
N GLU A 46 9.92 4.98 4.72
CA GLU A 46 10.22 3.59 5.09
C GLU A 46 8.92 2.76 5.00
N LEU A 47 8.96 1.65 4.25
CA LEU A 47 7.86 0.71 4.14
C LEU A 47 8.23 -0.62 4.78
N VAL A 48 7.37 -1.09 5.69
CA VAL A 48 7.51 -2.40 6.34
C VAL A 48 6.27 -3.22 6.03
N PHE A 49 6.47 -4.35 5.35
CA PHE A 49 5.40 -5.30 5.09
C PHE A 49 5.35 -6.32 6.24
N THR A 50 4.30 -6.27 7.04
CA THR A 50 4.07 -7.23 8.12
C THR A 50 3.35 -8.50 7.64
N ASP A 51 2.69 -8.41 6.48
CA ASP A 51 1.98 -9.50 5.83
C ASP A 51 2.02 -9.26 4.31
N PHE A 52 2.30 -10.31 3.53
CA PHE A 52 2.48 -10.20 2.08
C PHE A 52 2.15 -11.53 1.39
N GLU A 53 0.98 -11.57 0.76
CA GLU A 53 0.53 -12.68 -0.08
C GLU A 53 -0.08 -12.13 -1.37
N ILE A 54 0.43 -12.59 -2.51
CA ILE A 54 -0.04 -12.21 -3.84
C ILE A 54 -0.31 -13.45 -4.69
N HIS A 55 -1.33 -13.39 -5.51
CA HIS A 55 -1.63 -14.40 -6.51
C HIS A 55 -0.46 -14.47 -7.51
N LYS A 56 0.15 -15.65 -7.61
CA LYS A 56 1.13 -15.94 -8.66
C LYS A 56 0.36 -16.33 -9.90
N GLU A 57 0.31 -15.44 -10.89
CA GLU A 57 -0.03 -15.88 -12.24
C GLU A 57 1.07 -16.87 -12.66
N HIS A 58 0.69 -18.05 -13.16
CA HIS A 58 1.66 -19.00 -13.71
C HIS A 58 2.41 -18.27 -14.84
N VAL A 59 3.67 -17.93 -14.59
CA VAL A 59 4.60 -17.55 -15.64
C VAL A 59 4.95 -18.87 -16.34
N GLU A 60 4.26 -19.18 -17.44
CA GLU A 60 4.78 -20.10 -18.46
C GLU A 60 5.96 -19.47 -19.20
#